data_AF-A0A7V0R041-F1
#
_entry.id   AF-A0A7V0R041-F1
#
_cell.length_a   1.000
_cell.length_b   1.000
_cell.length_c   1.000
_cell.angle_alpha   90.00
_cell.angle_beta   90.00
_cell.angle_gamma   90.00
#
_symmetry.space_group_name_H-M   'P 1'
#
loop_
_entity.id
_entity.type
_entity.pdbx_description
1 polymer ?
#
loop_
_entity_poly.entity_id
_entity_poly.type
_entity_poly.pdbx_seq_one_letter_code
_entity_poly.pdbx_strand_id
1 'polypeptide(L)'
;MMRYKGGNKVGKGTYWNLTNGNRVDIGHEGILPGDEKSEYSRIAPGLMLLMGPVYGLLYVLVLPFIVIASVVTLLGGKALDALMGLASRIVYFEWRPTEAYFSGRKKGQKERQKKDLNNKD
;
A
#
# COMPACT_ATOMS: atom_id res chain seq x y z
N MET A 1 -30.88 -21.21 -11.37
CA MET A 1 -31.63 -20.09 -10.74
C MET A 1 -31.48 -20.19 -9.22
N MET A 2 -30.49 -19.51 -8.63
CA MET A 2 -30.18 -19.57 -7.17
C MET A 2 -30.26 -18.18 -6.50
N ARG A 3 -30.89 -17.21 -7.19
CA ARG A 3 -31.07 -15.82 -6.74
C ARG A 3 -32.55 -15.57 -6.54
N TYR A 4 -32.91 -15.14 -5.34
CA TYR A 4 -34.27 -14.78 -4.92
C TYR A 4 -34.36 -13.27 -4.80
N LYS A 5 -35.45 -12.66 -5.26
CA LYS A 5 -35.68 -11.22 -5.11
C LYS A 5 -36.40 -10.92 -3.79
N GLY A 6 -36.21 -9.70 -3.29
CA GLY A 6 -37.05 -9.12 -2.23
C GLY A 6 -38.53 -9.19 -2.63
N GLY A 7 -39.41 -9.50 -1.67
CA GLY A 7 -40.84 -9.68 -1.91
C GLY A 7 -41.26 -11.10 -2.30
N ASN A 8 -40.32 -12.00 -2.67
CA ASN A 8 -40.68 -13.39 -2.95
C ASN A 8 -40.95 -14.19 -1.67
N LYS A 9 -42.00 -15.02 -1.70
CA LYS A 9 -42.26 -16.03 -0.67
C LYS A 9 -41.22 -17.13 -0.80
N VAL A 10 -40.46 -17.37 0.27
CA VAL A 10 -39.42 -18.39 0.33
C VAL A 10 -39.63 -19.34 1.50
N GLY A 11 -39.19 -20.59 1.33
CA GLY A 11 -39.21 -21.59 2.38
C GLY A 11 -38.06 -21.43 3.37
N LYS A 12 -38.01 -22.34 4.36
CA LYS A 12 -37.01 -22.37 5.43
C LYS A 12 -35.57 -22.28 4.92
N GLY A 13 -34.78 -21.37 5.48
CA GLY A 13 -33.35 -21.28 5.20
C GLY A 13 -32.74 -19.92 5.52
N THR A 14 -31.41 -19.86 5.47
CA THR A 14 -30.66 -18.62 5.63
C THR A 14 -30.40 -18.01 4.26
N TYR A 15 -30.86 -16.77 4.08
CA TYR A 15 -30.73 -16.00 2.87
C TYR A 15 -29.79 -14.83 3.11
N TRP A 16 -28.86 -14.62 2.19
CA TRP A 16 -27.85 -13.58 2.31
C TRP A 16 -27.86 -12.70 1.08
N ASN A 17 -27.90 -11.39 1.30
CA ASN A 17 -27.72 -10.41 0.26
C ASN A 17 -26.22 -10.03 0.18
N LEU A 18 -25.54 -10.47 -0.88
CA LEU A 18 -24.10 -10.24 -1.06
C LEU A 18 -23.77 -8.78 -1.39
N THR A 19 -24.74 -8.02 -1.89
CA THR A 19 -24.58 -6.59 -2.21
C THR A 19 -24.60 -5.74 -0.95
N ASN A 20 -25.48 -6.09 0.00
CA ASN A 20 -25.73 -5.28 1.19
C ASN A 20 -25.06 -5.88 2.45
N GLY A 21 -24.60 -7.13 2.38
CA GLY A 21 -24.13 -7.90 3.53
C GLY A 21 -25.24 -8.37 4.49
N ASN A 22 -26.51 -8.18 4.13
CA ASN A 22 -27.63 -8.42 5.04
C ASN A 22 -28.02 -9.90 5.08
N ARG A 23 -28.13 -10.48 6.28
CA ARG A 23 -28.49 -11.88 6.49
C ARG A 23 -29.90 -11.98 7.08
N VAL A 24 -30.74 -12.78 6.46
CA VAL A 24 -32.12 -13.04 6.88
C VAL A 24 -32.29 -14.54 7.11
N ASP A 25 -32.76 -14.91 8.30
CA ASP A 25 -33.09 -16.30 8.63
C ASP A 25 -34.61 -16.50 8.61
N ILE A 26 -35.07 -17.44 7.78
CA ILE A 26 -36.50 -17.77 7.66
C ILE A 26 -36.70 -19.16 8.27
N GLY A 27 -37.41 -19.20 9.41
CA GLY A 27 -37.62 -20.43 10.18
C GLY A 27 -38.58 -21.45 9.55
N HIS A 28 -39.66 -20.99 8.89
CA HIS A 28 -40.72 -21.84 8.31
C HIS A 28 -41.04 -21.43 6.86
N GLU A 29 -41.89 -20.43 6.68
CA GLU A 29 -42.15 -19.76 5.40
C GLU A 29 -42.22 -18.26 5.67
N GLY A 30 -41.60 -17.46 4.81
CA GLY A 30 -41.52 -16.02 5.01
C GLY A 30 -41.30 -15.27 3.72
N ILE A 31 -41.54 -13.97 3.75
CA ILE A 31 -41.30 -13.07 2.62
C ILE A 31 -39.92 -12.46 2.81
N LEU A 32 -39.08 -12.50 1.76
CA LEU A 32 -37.78 -11.85 1.81
C LEU A 32 -37.95 -10.33 1.91
N PRO A 33 -37.32 -9.65 2.89
CA PRO A 33 -37.45 -8.20 3.04
C PRO A 33 -36.73 -7.47 1.91
N GLY A 34 -37.29 -6.35 1.44
CA GLY A 34 -36.69 -5.50 0.41
C GLY A 34 -37.47 -5.48 -0.90
N ASP A 35 -36.90 -4.78 -1.88
CA ASP A 35 -37.49 -4.50 -3.20
C ASP A 35 -36.97 -5.46 -4.29
N GLU A 36 -37.47 -5.38 -5.52
CA GLU A 36 -37.07 -6.25 -6.64
C GLU A 36 -35.58 -6.18 -6.99
N LYS A 37 -34.91 -5.10 -6.60
CA LYS A 37 -33.45 -4.91 -6.75
C LYS A 37 -32.63 -5.64 -5.69
N SER A 38 -33.27 -6.08 -4.59
CA SER A 38 -32.59 -6.78 -3.50
C SER A 38 -32.51 -8.26 -3.85
N GLU A 39 -31.30 -8.71 -4.20
CA GLU A 39 -31.06 -10.12 -4.54
C GLU A 39 -30.45 -10.87 -3.35
N TYR A 40 -31.12 -11.96 -2.99
CA TYR A 40 -30.74 -12.87 -1.93
C TYR A 40 -30.29 -14.20 -2.51
N SER A 41 -29.15 -14.68 -2.06
CA SER A 41 -28.68 -16.04 -2.34
C SER A 41 -28.91 -16.92 -1.11
N ARG A 42 -29.45 -18.11 -1.31
CA ARG A 42 -29.65 -19.07 -0.22
C ARG A 42 -28.30 -19.70 0.13
N ILE A 43 -27.86 -19.55 1.37
CA ILE A 43 -26.65 -20.19 1.85
C ILE A 43 -27.06 -21.46 2.59
N ALA A 44 -26.44 -22.60 2.25
CA ALA A 44 -26.63 -23.81 3.03
C ALA A 44 -26.03 -23.61 4.43
N PRO A 45 -26.70 -24.03 5.51
CA PRO A 45 -26.17 -23.89 6.87
C PRO A 45 -24.78 -24.53 7.04
N GLY A 46 -24.52 -25.65 6.35
CA GLY A 46 -23.21 -26.31 6.36
C GLY A 46 -22.10 -25.45 5.74
N LEU A 47 -22.39 -24.68 4.69
CA LEU A 47 -21.42 -23.73 4.11
C LEU A 47 -21.04 -22.66 5.13
N MET A 48 -22.02 -22.13 5.88
CA MET A 48 -21.76 -21.11 6.90
C MET A 48 -20.90 -21.64 8.06
N LEU A 49 -21.10 -22.92 8.44
CA LEU A 49 -20.27 -23.58 9.45
C LEU A 49 -18.83 -23.79 8.95
N LEU A 50 -18.65 -24.13 7.67
CA LEU A 50 -17.34 -24.33 7.06
C LEU A 50 -16.58 -23.01 6.83
N MET A 51 -17.26 -21.88 6.71
CA MET A 51 -16.59 -20.58 6.54
C MET A 51 -15.60 -20.28 7.67
N GLY A 52 -15.95 -20.58 8.92
CA GLY A 52 -15.05 -20.35 10.06
C GLY A 52 -13.69 -21.06 9.91
N PRO A 53 -13.67 -22.40 9.80
CA PRO A 53 -12.45 -23.16 9.55
C PRO A 53 -11.72 -22.76 8.26
N VAL A 54 -12.45 -22.47 7.17
CA VAL A 54 -11.84 -22.06 5.89
C VAL A 54 -11.10 -20.73 6.03
N TYR A 55 -11.71 -19.73 6.67
CA TYR A 55 -11.04 -18.45 6.93
C TYR A 55 -9.87 -18.60 7.91
N GLY A 56 -10.01 -19.46 8.93
CA GLY A 56 -8.90 -19.78 9.85
C GLY A 56 -7.72 -20.42 9.13
N LEU A 57 -7.97 -21.41 8.26
CA LEU A 57 -6.94 -22.06 7.46
C LEU A 57 -6.28 -21.07 6.48
N LEU A 58 -7.08 -20.24 5.80
CA LEU A 58 -6.55 -19.21 4.92
C LEU A 58 -5.63 -18.25 5.68
N TYR A 59 -6.03 -17.83 6.88
CA TYR A 59 -5.20 -16.99 7.75
C TYR A 59 -3.87 -17.65 8.10
N VAL A 60 -3.90 -18.93 8.51
CA VAL A 60 -2.69 -19.70 8.85
C VAL A 60 -1.77 -19.87 7.62
N LEU A 61 -2.33 -20.11 6.44
CA LEU A 61 -1.57 -20.26 5.20
C LEU A 61 -0.91 -18.95 4.76
N VAL A 62 -1.57 -17.81 4.95
CA VAL A 62 -1.05 -16.48 4.55
C VAL A 62 -0.05 -15.93 5.58
N LEU A 63 -0.19 -16.28 6.86
CA LEU A 63 0.68 -15.85 7.96
C LEU A 63 2.19 -15.96 7.68
N PRO A 64 2.75 -17.12 7.27
CA PRO A 64 4.18 -17.25 7.05
C PRO A 64 4.70 -16.28 5.97
N PHE A 65 3.90 -16.01 4.94
CA PHE A 65 4.27 -15.05 3.89
C PHE A 65 4.30 -13.62 4.41
N ILE A 66 3.32 -13.22 5.23
CA ILE A 66 3.29 -11.89 5.85
C ILE A 66 4.51 -11.69 6.75
N VAL A 67 4.87 -12.70 7.55
CA VAL A 67 6.04 -12.63 8.43
C VAL A 67 7.31 -12.44 7.63
N ILE A 68 7.54 -13.25 6.59
CA ILE A 68 8.72 -13.14 5.74
C ILE A 68 8.76 -11.78 5.05
N ALA A 69 7.64 -11.34 4.46
CA ALA A 69 7.55 -10.04 3.79
C ALA A 69 7.86 -8.89 4.76
N SER A 70 7.37 -8.97 6.00
CA SER A 70 7.62 -7.97 7.04
C SER A 70 9.11 -7.93 7.42
N VAL A 71 9.75 -9.08 7.60
CA VAL A 71 11.20 -9.14 7.88
C VAL A 71 12.01 -8.58 6.71
N VAL A 72 11.70 -8.98 5.48
CA VAL A 72 12.40 -8.52 4.27
C VAL A 72 12.24 -7.01 4.06
N THR A 73 11.06 -6.45 4.27
CA THR A 73 10.83 -5.01 4.12
C THR A 73 11.56 -4.19 5.18
N LEU A 74 11.61 -4.66 6.43
CA LEU A 74 12.34 -4.00 7.51
C LEU A 74 13.86 -4.06 7.32
N LEU A 75 14.39 -5.22 6.92
CA LEU A 75 15.82 -5.41 6.66
C LEU A 75 16.26 -4.71 5.37
N GLY A 76 15.46 -4.84 4.31
CA GLY A 76 15.70 -4.21 3.01
C GLY A 76 15.69 -2.68 3.11
N GLY A 77 14.70 -2.11 3.81
CA GLY A 77 14.64 -0.67 4.05
C GLY A 77 15.87 -0.15 4.79
N LYS A 78 16.26 -0.79 5.90
CA LYS A 78 17.47 -0.42 6.65
C LYS A 78 18.76 -0.59 5.86
N ALA A 79 18.86 -1.65 5.06
CA ALA A 79 20.04 -1.89 4.22
C ALA A 79 20.16 -0.82 3.13
N LEU A 80 19.05 -0.46 2.47
CA LEU A 80 19.03 0.62 1.49
C LEU A 80 19.33 1.99 2.10
N ASP A 81 18.74 2.30 3.26
CA ASP A 81 19.01 3.55 3.99
C ASP A 81 20.48 3.65 4.41
N ALA A 82 21.09 2.55 4.87
CA ALA A 82 22.51 2.50 5.21
C ALA A 82 23.41 2.70 3.98
N LEU A 83 23.07 2.07 2.85
CA LEU A 83 23.79 2.25 1.59
C LEU A 83 23.67 3.67 1.04
N MET A 84 22.49 4.29 1.10
CA MET A 84 22.30 5.69 0.74
C MET A 84 23.01 6.64 1.70
N GLY A 85 23.03 6.34 3.00
CA GLY A 85 23.79 7.08 4.00
C GLY A 85 25.29 7.05 3.74
N LEU A 86 25.83 5.92 3.27
CA LEU A 86 27.23 5.80 2.88
C LEU A 86 27.51 6.49 1.54
N ALA A 87 26.65 6.31 0.54
CA ALA A 87 26.78 6.94 -0.76
C ALA A 87 26.76 8.48 -0.64
N SER A 88 25.81 9.02 0.12
CA SER A 88 25.75 10.46 0.42
C SER A 88 27.03 10.93 1.11
N ARG A 89 27.52 10.21 2.13
CA ARG A 89 28.77 10.56 2.83
C ARG A 89 30.00 10.55 1.91
N ILE A 90 30.07 9.64 0.94
CA ILE A 90 31.14 9.59 -0.07
C ILE A 90 31.02 10.76 -1.05
N VAL A 91 29.80 11.10 -1.50
CA VAL A 91 29.55 12.24 -2.38
C VAL A 91 29.88 13.58 -1.70
N TYR A 92 29.66 13.70 -0.38
CA TYR A 92 30.00 14.90 0.39
C TYR A 92 31.48 15.04 0.75
N PHE A 93 32.30 13.98 0.68
CA PHE A 93 33.68 14.08 1.17
C PHE A 93 34.68 14.64 0.14
N GLU A 94 34.44 14.53 -1.18
CA GLU A 94 35.44 14.98 -2.18
C GLU A 94 34.91 15.65 -3.45
N TRP A 95 33.60 15.68 -3.74
CA TRP A 95 33.13 16.28 -5.00
C TRP A 95 32.53 17.68 -4.79
N ARG A 96 33.36 18.72 -4.94
CA ARG A 96 32.93 20.14 -5.09
C ARG A 96 33.17 20.63 -6.53
N PRO A 97 32.47 20.09 -7.55
CA PRO A 97 32.76 20.41 -8.96
C PRO A 97 32.52 21.88 -9.29
N THR A 98 31.65 22.54 -8.53
CA THR A 98 31.32 23.96 -8.71
C THR A 98 32.41 24.90 -8.17
N GLU A 99 33.21 24.49 -7.18
CA GLU A 99 34.26 25.36 -6.63
C GLU A 99 35.58 25.30 -7.39
N ALA A 100 35.88 24.16 -8.00
CA ALA A 100 37.01 24.03 -8.92
C ALA A 100 36.89 25.03 -10.08
N TYR A 101 35.66 25.30 -10.56
CA TYR A 101 35.42 26.22 -11.68
C TYR A 101 35.50 27.71 -11.31
N PHE A 102 35.23 28.08 -10.05
CA PHE A 102 35.21 29.50 -9.64
C PHE A 102 36.53 30.00 -9.00
N SER A 103 37.44 29.11 -8.62
CA SER A 103 38.73 29.50 -8.01
C SER A 103 39.70 30.23 -8.97
N GLY A 104 39.54 30.08 -10.29
CA GLY A 104 40.42 30.71 -11.29
C GLY A 104 40.24 32.22 -11.48
N ARG A 105 39.08 32.79 -11.12
CA ARG A 105 38.76 34.19 -11.45
C ARG A 105 39.32 35.22 -10.47
N LYS A 106 39.68 34.81 -9.25
CA LYS A 106 40.21 35.70 -8.20
C LYS A 106 41.68 36.10 -8.42
N LYS A 107 42.44 35.34 -9.23
CA LYS A 107 43.85 35.64 -9.54
C LYS A 107 43.98 36.75 -10.59
N GLY A 108 43.14 36.75 -11.62
CA GLY A 108 43.16 37.79 -12.67
C GLY A 108 42.69 39.18 -12.23
N GLN A 109 41.87 39.28 -11.18
CA GLN A 109 41.41 40.58 -10.66
C GLN A 109 42.49 41.31 -9.84
N LYS A 110 43.35 40.56 -9.13
CA LYS A 110 44.52 41.11 -8.41
C LYS A 110 45.62 41.58 -9.36
N GLU A 111 45.81 40.93 -10.50
CA GLU A 111 46.79 41.35 -11.51
C GLU A 111 46.36 42.61 -12.28
N ARG A 112 45.06 42.77 -12.56
CA ARG A 112 44.54 44.01 -13.17
C ARG A 112 44.67 45.20 -12.22
N GLN A 113 44.30 45.07 -10.95
CA GLN A 113 44.49 46.13 -9.96
C GLN A 113 45.96 46.54 -9.80
N LYS A 114 46.91 45.60 -9.81
CA LYS A 114 48.34 45.93 -9.76
C LYS A 114 48.84 46.67 -11.00
N LYS A 115 48.32 46.35 -12.19
CA LYS A 115 48.68 47.06 -13.44
C LYS A 115 48.07 48.46 -13.49
N ASP A 116 46.85 48.63 -13.00
CA ASP A 116 46.17 49.94 -12.97
C ASP A 116 46.79 50.90 -11.93
N LEU A 117 47.34 50.36 -10.84
CA LEU A 117 48.09 51.13 -9.83
C LEU A 117 49.48 51.55 -10.32
N ASN A 118 50.13 50.77 -11.19
CA ASN A 118 51.49 51.03 -11.69
C ASN A 118 51.53 51.88 -12.97
N ASN A 119 50.37 52.26 -13.51
CA ASN A 119 50.25 53.08 -14.74
C ASN A 119 49.67 54.47 -14.44
N LYS A 120 49.71 54.91 -13.17
CA LYS A 120 49.15 56.17 -12.69
C LYS A 120 50.19 57.06 -11.98
N ASP A 121 51.45 56.67 -12.03
CA ASP A 121 52.64 57.49 -11.75
C ASP A 121 53.35 57.82 -13.07
#